data_AF-A0A9X8ZCN4-F1
#
_entry.id   AF-A0A9X8ZCN4-F1
#
_cell.length_a   1.000
_cell.length_b   1.000
_cell.length_c   1.000
_cell.angle_alpha   90.00
_cell.angle_beta   90.00
_cell.angle_gamma   90.00
#
_symmetry.space_group_name_H-M   'P 1'
#
loop_
_entity.id
_entity.type
_entity.pdbx_description
1 polymer ?
#
loop_
_entity_poly.entity_id
_entity_poly.type
_entity_poly.pdbx_seq_one_letter_code
_entity_poly.pdbx_strand_id
1 'polypeptide(L)'
;MIKVYISNSSEEFVKEVNHKIAEFIKFYIAFQEDHDDNRYEIAFPKFLLRNNKTRCEEVISELYEYSVDRYIHILSPLHEYALFKIIEYCEDNYEDYEKDKTEGETSLFGIVDKSLSDEEDNNSVENGGYSLSDFHTFDFYYDNIFEDFDFLDVDFFYNKFKLSPSLFYENVDVNLDDYIELMPLDIQKEYLTLKESNNKITNDVIGEEVEVNVQDFINELSNISPGKQEAKKYENLMARILSFLFSPHLIEPRTQVKTFDEREIIDMTFYNSATHGFWGDIKIKYRSNIIAVEFKNKEILGNEDYFQISSRLNDDIGRFGILVVRKANRLDMHRAYRRLHGGNVIITLSDTDIIAMLKTDATSFIANKYRKFIEKA
;
A
#
# COMPACT_ATOMS: atom_id res chain seq x y z
N MET A 1 -8.30 -20.60 -20.50
CA MET A 1 -8.80 -19.22 -20.49
C MET A 1 -8.20 -18.43 -19.33
N ILE A 2 -7.53 -17.34 -19.65
CA ILE A 2 -7.15 -16.29 -18.69
C ILE A 2 -8.42 -15.71 -18.07
N LYS A 3 -8.38 -15.52 -16.76
CA LYS A 3 -9.50 -14.96 -15.97
C LYS A 3 -9.81 -13.53 -16.44
N VAL A 4 -11.10 -13.22 -16.56
CA VAL A 4 -11.62 -11.88 -16.85
C VAL A 4 -12.35 -11.37 -15.60
N TYR A 5 -11.98 -10.19 -15.12
CA TYR A 5 -12.48 -9.58 -13.88
C TYR A 5 -13.79 -8.84 -14.08
N ILE A 6 -14.77 -9.50 -14.72
CA ILE A 6 -16.11 -8.98 -14.97
C ILE A 6 -17.14 -9.83 -14.23
N SER A 7 -18.11 -9.16 -13.59
CA SER A 7 -19.21 -9.83 -12.92
C SER A 7 -20.25 -10.36 -13.92
N ASN A 8 -20.80 -11.55 -13.67
CA ASN A 8 -21.85 -12.18 -14.49
C ASN A 8 -21.48 -12.41 -15.96
N SER A 9 -20.21 -12.72 -16.27
CA SER A 9 -19.80 -13.04 -17.64
C SER A 9 -20.29 -14.40 -18.13
N SER A 10 -20.84 -14.44 -19.33
CA SER A 10 -21.19 -15.69 -20.01
C SER A 10 -19.95 -16.44 -20.48
N GLU A 11 -20.05 -17.76 -20.66
CA GLU A 11 -18.93 -18.57 -21.16
C GLU A 11 -18.51 -18.15 -22.58
N GLU A 12 -19.46 -17.75 -23.42
CA GLU A 12 -19.21 -17.26 -24.78
C GLU A 12 -18.46 -15.93 -24.77
N PHE A 13 -18.85 -15.01 -23.88
CA PHE A 13 -18.16 -13.74 -23.69
C PHE A 13 -16.70 -13.95 -23.27
N VAL A 14 -16.45 -14.77 -22.25
CA VAL A 14 -15.08 -15.04 -21.76
C VAL A 14 -14.22 -15.71 -22.83
N LYS A 15 -14.80 -16.59 -23.66
CA LYS A 15 -14.10 -17.22 -24.80
C LYS A 15 -13.68 -16.20 -25.84
N GLU A 16 -14.54 -15.25 -26.18
CA GLU A 16 -14.22 -14.25 -27.20
C GLU A 16 -13.13 -13.27 -26.70
N VAL A 17 -13.20 -12.83 -25.43
CA VAL A 17 -12.12 -12.04 -24.82
C VAL A 17 -10.78 -12.79 -24.91
N ASN A 18 -10.78 -14.05 -24.52
CA ASN A 18 -9.59 -14.89 -24.56
C ASN A 18 -9.09 -15.17 -25.99
N HIS A 19 -10.00 -15.29 -26.96
CA HIS A 19 -9.65 -15.38 -28.36
C HIS A 19 -8.88 -14.14 -28.82
N LYS A 20 -9.30 -12.93 -28.43
CA LYS A 20 -8.58 -11.69 -28.73
C LYS A 20 -7.22 -11.60 -28.06
N ILE A 21 -7.12 -12.01 -26.78
CA ILE A 21 -5.82 -12.11 -26.10
C ILE A 21 -4.87 -13.06 -26.85
N ALA A 22 -5.37 -14.20 -27.35
CA ALA A 22 -4.56 -15.12 -28.15
C ALA A 22 -4.05 -14.47 -29.44
N GLU A 23 -4.87 -13.63 -30.10
CA GLU A 23 -4.47 -12.89 -31.30
C GLU A 23 -3.41 -11.81 -30.97
N PHE A 24 -3.51 -11.11 -29.83
CA PHE A 24 -2.47 -10.18 -29.37
C PHE A 24 -1.13 -10.88 -29.17
N ILE A 25 -1.14 -12.05 -28.55
CA ILE A 25 0.07 -12.85 -28.31
C ILE A 25 0.66 -13.34 -29.63
N LYS A 26 -0.17 -13.85 -30.56
CA LYS A 26 0.29 -14.28 -31.90
C LYS A 26 0.89 -13.12 -32.69
N PHE A 27 0.22 -11.97 -32.69
CA PHE A 27 0.69 -10.76 -33.33
C PHE A 27 2.07 -10.38 -32.79
N TYR A 28 2.20 -10.31 -31.46
CA TYR A 28 3.48 -10.05 -30.84
C TYR A 28 4.56 -11.05 -31.29
N ILE A 29 4.29 -12.36 -31.21
CA ILE A 29 5.27 -13.40 -31.59
C ILE A 29 5.72 -13.26 -33.04
N ALA A 30 4.78 -13.01 -33.98
CA ALA A 30 5.09 -12.91 -35.41
C ALA A 30 6.09 -11.78 -35.70
N PHE A 31 6.00 -10.66 -35.00
CA PHE A 31 6.92 -9.52 -35.15
C PHE A 31 8.28 -9.71 -34.48
N GLN A 32 8.46 -10.78 -33.70
CA GLN A 32 9.73 -11.09 -33.04
C GLN A 32 10.62 -12.06 -33.84
N GLU A 33 10.09 -12.75 -34.86
CA GLU A 33 10.84 -13.76 -35.62
C GLU A 33 11.99 -13.18 -36.47
N ASP A 34 11.99 -11.87 -36.73
CA ASP A 34 13.04 -11.16 -37.49
C ASP A 34 14.20 -10.64 -36.61
N HIS A 35 14.14 -10.80 -35.28
CA HIS A 35 15.07 -10.20 -34.31
C HIS A 35 15.66 -11.22 -33.33
N ASP A 36 16.55 -12.10 -33.80
CA ASP A 36 17.07 -13.25 -33.03
C ASP A 36 17.79 -12.86 -31.71
N ASP A 37 18.53 -11.74 -31.71
CA ASP A 37 19.30 -11.28 -30.53
C ASP A 37 18.45 -10.54 -29.48
N ASN A 38 17.31 -9.93 -29.86
CA ASN A 38 16.47 -9.09 -29.00
C ASN A 38 15.04 -9.62 -28.83
N ARG A 39 14.79 -10.87 -29.21
CA ARG A 39 13.48 -11.52 -29.11
C ARG A 39 12.92 -11.36 -27.69
N TYR A 40 11.72 -10.78 -27.60
CA TYR A 40 10.98 -10.54 -26.36
C TYR A 40 11.53 -9.46 -25.42
N GLU A 41 12.44 -8.58 -25.87
CA GLU A 41 12.99 -7.49 -25.03
C GLU A 41 11.92 -6.54 -24.50
N ILE A 42 10.78 -6.41 -25.21
CA ILE A 42 9.67 -5.54 -24.80
C ILE A 42 8.82 -6.18 -23.70
N ALA A 43 8.58 -7.49 -23.77
CA ALA A 43 7.69 -8.19 -22.84
C ALA A 43 8.31 -8.47 -21.46
N PHE A 44 9.63 -8.30 -21.31
CA PHE A 44 10.31 -8.67 -20.07
C PHE A 44 11.35 -7.65 -19.63
N PRO A 45 11.60 -7.53 -18.31
CA PRO A 45 12.73 -6.75 -17.83
C PRO A 45 14.05 -7.23 -18.43
N LYS A 46 14.89 -6.31 -18.91
CA LYS A 46 16.15 -6.63 -19.61
C LYS A 46 17.06 -7.59 -18.83
N PHE A 47 17.08 -7.47 -17.50
CA PHE A 47 17.89 -8.35 -16.66
C PHE A 47 17.38 -9.80 -16.69
N LEU A 48 16.06 -10.01 -16.79
CA LEU A 48 15.44 -11.33 -16.77
C LEU A 48 15.71 -12.03 -18.09
N LEU A 49 15.51 -11.34 -19.22
CA LEU A 49 15.82 -11.88 -20.54
C LEU A 49 17.29 -12.28 -20.67
N ARG A 50 18.21 -11.45 -20.16
CA ARG A 50 19.66 -11.75 -20.17
C ARG A 50 20.02 -12.97 -19.33
N ASN A 51 19.39 -13.13 -18.17
CA ASN A 51 19.78 -14.14 -17.19
C ASN A 51 19.00 -15.45 -17.32
N ASN A 52 17.79 -15.43 -17.90
CA ASN A 52 16.88 -16.57 -17.98
C ASN A 52 15.94 -16.50 -19.21
N LYS A 53 16.51 -16.44 -20.42
CA LYS A 53 15.76 -16.39 -21.68
C LYS A 53 14.73 -17.53 -21.83
N THR A 54 15.09 -18.75 -21.42
CA THR A 54 14.19 -19.90 -21.48
C THR A 54 12.90 -19.68 -20.69
N ARG A 55 12.99 -19.09 -19.49
CA ARG A 55 11.78 -18.77 -18.71
C ARG A 55 10.91 -17.72 -19.38
N CYS A 56 11.50 -16.70 -20.02
CA CYS A 56 10.73 -15.74 -20.82
C CYS A 56 9.96 -16.42 -21.96
N GLU A 57 10.61 -17.33 -22.69
CA GLU A 57 10.00 -18.10 -23.78
C GLU A 57 8.86 -19.01 -23.29
N GLU A 58 9.05 -19.65 -22.12
CA GLU A 58 8.02 -20.43 -21.45
C GLU A 58 6.81 -19.56 -21.09
N VAL A 59 7.01 -18.39 -20.47
CA VAL A 59 5.90 -17.49 -20.09
C VAL A 59 5.07 -17.04 -21.29
N ILE A 60 5.70 -16.73 -22.43
CA ILE A 60 4.96 -16.40 -23.66
C ILE A 60 4.13 -17.59 -24.15
N SER A 61 4.71 -18.80 -24.10
CA SER A 61 4.02 -20.04 -24.49
C SER A 61 2.86 -20.35 -23.55
N GLU A 62 3.07 -20.21 -22.24
CA GLU A 62 2.08 -20.35 -21.18
C GLU A 62 0.92 -19.37 -21.39
N LEU A 63 1.19 -18.09 -21.61
CA LEU A 63 0.16 -17.08 -21.92
C LEU A 63 -0.70 -17.48 -23.13
N TYR A 64 -0.05 -17.95 -24.20
CA TYR A 64 -0.78 -18.42 -25.39
C TYR A 64 -1.65 -19.64 -25.06
N GLU A 65 -1.09 -20.66 -24.41
CA GLU A 65 -1.82 -21.87 -24.02
C GLU A 65 -3.00 -21.55 -23.08
N TYR A 66 -2.79 -20.67 -22.10
CA TYR A 66 -3.81 -20.21 -21.17
C TYR A 66 -4.91 -19.44 -21.88
N SER A 67 -4.61 -18.69 -22.94
CA SER A 67 -5.65 -17.98 -23.72
C SER A 67 -6.54 -18.92 -24.54
N VAL A 68 -6.06 -20.10 -24.93
CA VAL A 68 -6.81 -21.01 -25.83
C VAL A 68 -7.42 -22.23 -25.15
N ASP A 69 -6.95 -22.61 -23.96
CA ASP A 69 -7.48 -23.77 -23.24
C ASP A 69 -8.79 -23.47 -22.49
N ARG A 70 -9.34 -24.46 -21.77
CA ARG A 70 -10.62 -24.35 -21.05
C ARG A 70 -10.48 -24.12 -19.54
N TYR A 71 -9.28 -24.17 -18.97
CA TYR A 71 -9.10 -23.96 -17.53
C TYR A 71 -9.08 -22.46 -17.23
N ILE A 72 -9.61 -22.05 -16.08
CA ILE A 72 -9.52 -20.64 -15.67
C ILE A 72 -8.15 -20.44 -15.03
N HIS A 73 -7.33 -19.59 -15.63
CA HIS A 73 -5.98 -19.28 -15.17
C HIS A 73 -5.95 -17.91 -14.51
N ILE A 74 -5.44 -17.87 -13.28
CA ILE A 74 -5.02 -16.63 -12.61
C ILE A 74 -3.54 -16.46 -12.95
N LEU A 75 -3.20 -15.32 -13.53
CA LEU A 75 -1.84 -15.05 -13.96
C LEU A 75 -0.94 -14.81 -12.74
N SER A 76 0.33 -15.24 -12.81
CA SER A 76 1.33 -14.78 -11.84
C SER A 76 1.80 -13.38 -12.24
N PRO A 77 2.43 -12.60 -11.32
CA PRO A 77 2.90 -11.26 -11.65
C PRO A 77 3.82 -11.18 -12.87
N LEU A 78 4.65 -12.21 -13.11
CA LEU A 78 5.47 -12.28 -14.32
C LEU A 78 4.65 -12.42 -15.60
N HIS A 79 3.57 -13.22 -15.56
CA HIS A 79 2.65 -13.36 -16.69
C HIS A 79 1.84 -12.10 -16.91
N GLU A 80 1.40 -11.44 -15.83
CA GLU A 80 0.68 -10.16 -15.90
C GLU A 80 1.56 -9.08 -16.53
N TYR A 81 2.80 -8.94 -16.06
CA TYR A 81 3.78 -8.03 -16.64
C TYR A 81 3.99 -8.30 -18.13
N ALA A 82 4.22 -9.56 -18.51
CA ALA A 82 4.46 -9.93 -19.90
C ALA A 82 3.23 -9.65 -20.77
N LEU A 83 2.04 -10.03 -20.32
CA LEU A 83 0.80 -9.77 -21.07
C LEU A 83 0.52 -8.28 -21.20
N PHE A 84 0.70 -7.50 -20.13
CA PHE A 84 0.56 -6.04 -20.14
C PHE A 84 1.47 -5.42 -21.21
N LYS A 85 2.74 -5.82 -21.25
CA LYS A 85 3.71 -5.33 -22.25
C LYS A 85 3.43 -5.80 -23.67
N ILE A 86 2.83 -6.97 -23.84
CA ILE A 86 2.34 -7.44 -25.15
C ILE A 86 1.18 -6.56 -25.63
N ILE A 87 0.23 -6.24 -24.75
CA ILE A 87 -0.92 -5.39 -25.07
C ILE A 87 -0.43 -3.98 -25.42
N GLU A 88 0.47 -3.39 -24.63
CA GLU A 88 1.10 -2.09 -24.89
C GLU A 88 1.81 -2.08 -26.26
N TYR A 89 2.56 -3.15 -26.57
CA TYR A 89 3.17 -3.30 -27.88
C TYR A 89 2.14 -3.38 -29.02
N CYS A 90 1.06 -4.15 -28.83
CA CYS A 90 0.01 -4.26 -29.83
C CYS A 90 -0.63 -2.89 -30.08
N GLU A 91 -0.94 -2.15 -29.02
CA GLU A 91 -1.50 -0.79 -29.09
C GLU A 91 -0.61 0.17 -29.87
N ASP A 92 0.69 0.21 -29.54
CA ASP A 92 1.66 1.09 -30.19
C ASP A 92 1.86 0.79 -31.68
N ASN A 93 1.70 -0.49 -32.10
CA ASN A 93 2.01 -0.93 -33.46
C ASN A 93 0.75 -1.24 -34.30
N TYR A 94 -0.44 -1.20 -33.70
CA TYR A 94 -1.69 -1.59 -34.35
C TYR A 94 -2.01 -0.75 -35.58
N GLU A 95 -1.89 0.58 -35.49
CA GLU A 95 -2.25 1.45 -36.61
C GLU A 95 -1.37 1.23 -37.85
N ASP A 96 -0.09 0.98 -37.65
CA ASP A 96 0.85 0.79 -38.76
C ASP A 96 0.69 -0.60 -39.37
N TYR A 97 0.45 -1.62 -38.54
CA TYR A 97 0.06 -2.94 -39.03
C TYR A 97 -1.22 -2.90 -39.88
N GLU A 98 -2.26 -2.22 -39.41
CA GLU A 98 -3.54 -2.14 -40.13
C GLU A 98 -3.43 -1.43 -41.48
N LYS A 99 -2.45 -0.53 -41.64
CA LYS A 99 -2.17 0.16 -42.92
C LYS A 99 -1.38 -0.72 -43.89
N ASP A 100 -0.44 -1.52 -43.38
CA ASP A 100 0.50 -2.30 -44.19
C ASP A 100 0.05 -3.75 -44.43
N LYS A 101 -1.03 -4.20 -43.78
CA LYS A 101 -1.53 -5.57 -43.92
C LYS A 101 -1.88 -5.93 -45.38
N THR A 102 -1.48 -7.12 -45.78
CA THR A 102 -1.76 -7.66 -47.12
C THR A 102 -3.13 -8.32 -47.22
N GLU A 103 -3.68 -8.45 -48.44
CA GLU A 103 -4.96 -9.16 -48.67
C GLU A 103 -4.89 -10.60 -48.15
N GLY A 104 -5.57 -10.88 -47.04
CA GLY A 104 -5.63 -12.20 -46.38
C GLY A 104 -5.11 -12.24 -44.95
N GLU A 105 -4.48 -11.16 -44.46
CA GLU A 105 -4.08 -11.03 -43.05
C GLU A 105 -5.27 -10.61 -42.17
N THR A 106 -5.40 -11.26 -41.01
CA THR A 106 -6.53 -11.03 -40.09
C THR A 106 -6.23 -9.79 -39.24
N SER A 107 -7.14 -8.82 -39.20
CA SER A 107 -7.02 -7.68 -38.28
C SER A 107 -6.98 -8.18 -36.83
N LEU A 108 -6.18 -7.54 -35.99
CA LEU A 108 -6.08 -7.84 -34.55
C LEU A 108 -7.46 -7.84 -33.86
N PHE A 109 -8.32 -6.92 -34.29
CA PHE A 109 -9.70 -6.80 -33.80
C PHE A 109 -10.74 -7.47 -34.72
N GLY A 110 -10.32 -7.99 -35.87
CA GLY A 110 -11.19 -8.51 -36.92
C GLY A 110 -11.95 -7.39 -37.63
N ILE A 111 -12.41 -7.65 -38.85
CA ILE A 111 -13.47 -6.84 -39.46
C ILE A 111 -14.75 -7.19 -38.71
N VAL A 112 -15.03 -6.51 -37.61
CA VAL A 112 -16.37 -6.54 -37.05
C VAL A 112 -17.17 -5.54 -37.86
N ASP A 113 -18.16 -6.09 -38.55
CA ASP A 113 -19.10 -5.36 -39.37
C ASP A 113 -19.67 -4.21 -38.54
N LYS A 114 -19.47 -2.97 -39.01
CA LYS A 114 -20.01 -1.75 -38.42
C LYS A 114 -21.56 -1.78 -38.32
N SER A 115 -22.20 -2.84 -38.82
CA SER A 115 -23.62 -3.13 -38.71
C SER A 115 -24.05 -3.75 -37.36
N LEU A 116 -23.11 -4.26 -36.54
CA LEU A 116 -23.42 -4.85 -35.23
C LEU A 116 -23.45 -3.82 -34.08
N SER A 117 -23.20 -2.53 -34.36
CA SER A 117 -23.26 -1.45 -33.36
C SER A 117 -24.68 -1.02 -32.99
N ASP A 118 -25.72 -1.58 -33.63
CA ASP A 118 -27.06 -0.98 -33.65
C ASP A 118 -28.16 -1.83 -32.99
N GLU A 119 -27.83 -2.91 -32.27
CA GLU A 119 -28.82 -3.58 -31.39
C GLU A 119 -28.48 -3.35 -29.91
N GLU A 120 -28.88 -2.16 -29.42
CA GLU A 120 -28.96 -1.84 -28.00
C GLU A 120 -29.91 -2.82 -27.27
N ASP A 121 -29.37 -3.87 -26.66
CA ASP A 121 -30.09 -4.56 -25.58
C ASP A 121 -29.82 -3.83 -24.25
N ASN A 122 -30.48 -2.69 -24.11
CA ASN A 122 -30.36 -1.72 -23.01
C ASN A 122 -30.86 -2.24 -21.64
N ASN A 123 -30.86 -3.55 -21.38
CA ASN A 123 -31.42 -4.13 -20.14
C ASN A 123 -30.78 -5.42 -19.59
N SER A 124 -29.63 -5.89 -20.07
CA SER A 124 -28.98 -7.06 -19.46
C SER A 124 -27.92 -6.63 -18.42
N VAL A 125 -28.01 -7.18 -17.20
CA VAL A 125 -26.97 -7.10 -16.14
C VAL A 125 -25.88 -8.17 -16.39
N GLU A 126 -25.82 -8.69 -17.61
CA GLU A 126 -24.91 -9.76 -18.03
C GLU A 126 -23.61 -9.14 -18.53
N ASN A 127 -22.50 -9.86 -18.39
CA ASN A 127 -21.15 -9.40 -18.79
C ASN A 127 -20.74 -8.03 -18.23
N GLY A 128 -21.25 -7.65 -17.06
CA GLY A 128 -20.96 -6.34 -16.44
C GLY A 128 -21.40 -5.13 -17.28
N GLY A 129 -22.28 -5.30 -18.25
CA GLY A 129 -22.71 -4.24 -19.17
C GLY A 129 -21.84 -4.08 -20.43
N TYR A 130 -20.85 -4.97 -20.62
CA TYR A 130 -20.05 -5.00 -21.85
C TYR A 130 -20.70 -5.86 -22.94
N SER A 131 -20.44 -5.47 -24.17
CA SER A 131 -20.87 -6.07 -25.42
C SER A 131 -19.66 -6.49 -26.26
N LEU A 132 -19.88 -7.27 -27.31
CA LEU A 132 -18.80 -7.68 -28.22
C LEU A 132 -18.12 -6.49 -28.92
N SER A 133 -18.79 -5.34 -29.04
CA SER A 133 -18.17 -4.13 -29.62
C SER A 133 -17.14 -3.47 -28.69
N ASP A 134 -17.15 -3.78 -27.40
CA ASP A 134 -16.19 -3.21 -26.44
C ASP A 134 -14.81 -3.87 -26.54
N PHE A 135 -14.71 -5.03 -27.20
CA PHE A 135 -13.46 -5.75 -27.38
C PHE A 135 -12.52 -5.11 -28.41
N HIS A 136 -12.92 -3.99 -29.01
CA HIS A 136 -12.19 -3.25 -30.04
C HIS A 136 -11.24 -2.18 -29.51
N THR A 137 -11.16 -2.01 -28.19
CA THR A 137 -10.23 -1.08 -27.55
C THR A 137 -9.26 -1.82 -26.65
N PHE A 138 -8.02 -1.33 -26.56
CA PHE A 138 -7.05 -1.86 -25.62
C PHE A 138 -7.42 -1.56 -24.16
N ASP A 139 -8.09 -0.42 -23.91
CA ASP A 139 -8.66 -0.02 -22.62
C ASP A 139 -9.47 -1.14 -21.95
N PHE A 140 -10.31 -1.85 -22.73
CA PHE A 140 -11.09 -2.96 -22.20
C PHE A 140 -10.20 -4.03 -21.54
N TYR A 141 -9.06 -4.36 -22.14
CA TYR A 141 -8.18 -5.41 -21.64
C TYR A 141 -7.37 -4.94 -20.43
N TYR A 142 -6.93 -3.68 -20.41
CA TYR A 142 -6.30 -3.11 -19.22
C TYR A 142 -7.25 -3.12 -18.02
N ASP A 143 -8.52 -2.76 -18.23
CA ASP A 143 -9.50 -2.65 -17.15
C ASP A 143 -10.00 -4.00 -16.62
N ASN A 144 -9.96 -5.06 -17.44
CA ASN A 144 -10.69 -6.30 -17.14
C ASN A 144 -9.83 -7.57 -17.10
N ILE A 145 -8.53 -7.51 -17.42
CA ILE A 145 -7.63 -8.67 -17.35
C ILE A 145 -6.73 -8.62 -16.11
N PHE A 146 -6.51 -7.44 -15.53
CA PHE A 146 -5.65 -7.24 -14.37
C PHE A 146 -6.48 -6.80 -13.17
N GLU A 147 -6.20 -7.35 -11.97
CA GLU A 147 -6.87 -6.95 -10.72
C GLU A 147 -6.29 -5.63 -10.18
N ASP A 148 -4.99 -5.46 -10.35
CA ASP A 148 -4.21 -4.27 -10.07
C ASP A 148 -3.03 -4.17 -11.07
N PHE A 149 -2.16 -3.18 -10.87
CA PHE A 149 -0.94 -3.02 -11.68
C PHE A 149 0.34 -3.09 -10.84
N ASP A 150 0.29 -3.77 -9.69
CA ASP A 150 1.39 -3.80 -8.72
C ASP A 150 2.66 -4.44 -9.30
N PHE A 151 2.51 -5.31 -10.30
CA PHE A 151 3.60 -5.91 -11.07
C PHE A 151 4.45 -4.90 -11.84
N LEU A 152 3.98 -3.66 -12.04
CA LEU A 152 4.77 -2.57 -12.64
C LEU A 152 5.66 -1.84 -11.63
N ASP A 153 5.36 -1.93 -10.33
CA ASP A 153 5.96 -1.13 -9.25
C ASP A 153 6.72 -2.00 -8.21
N VAL A 154 7.26 -3.15 -8.63
CA VAL A 154 7.97 -4.10 -7.75
C VAL A 154 9.15 -3.44 -7.03
N ASP A 155 9.83 -2.49 -7.66
CA ASP A 155 10.93 -1.75 -7.05
C ASP A 155 10.44 -0.83 -5.91
N PHE A 156 9.29 -0.18 -6.06
CA PHE A 156 8.66 0.60 -4.99
C PHE A 156 8.34 -0.27 -3.78
N PHE A 157 7.68 -1.41 -3.99
CA PHE A 157 7.33 -2.34 -2.92
C PHE A 157 8.56 -2.92 -2.23
N TYR A 158 9.56 -3.36 -3.01
CA TYR A 158 10.81 -3.85 -2.47
C TYR A 158 11.54 -2.78 -1.63
N ASN A 159 11.62 -1.54 -2.12
CA ASN A 159 12.28 -0.46 -1.39
C ASN A 159 11.56 -0.14 -0.07
N LYS A 160 10.22 -0.22 -0.04
CA LYS A 160 9.43 -0.06 1.18
C LYS A 160 9.65 -1.24 2.15
N PHE A 161 9.68 -2.47 1.65
CA PHE A 161 10.02 -3.65 2.45
C PHE A 161 11.42 -3.51 3.07
N LYS A 162 12.42 -3.10 2.28
CA LYS A 162 13.80 -2.92 2.73
C LYS A 162 13.94 -1.91 3.87
N LEU A 163 13.11 -0.87 3.90
CA LEU A 163 13.11 0.13 4.98
C LEU A 163 12.56 -0.43 6.30
N SER A 164 11.56 -1.30 6.24
CA SER A 164 10.91 -1.85 7.44
C SER A 164 10.27 -3.23 7.17
N PRO A 165 11.08 -4.32 7.08
CA PRO A 165 10.57 -5.65 6.71
C PRO A 165 9.48 -6.18 7.64
N SER A 166 9.59 -5.91 8.95
CA SER A 166 8.65 -6.40 9.97
C SER A 166 7.26 -5.77 9.89
N LEU A 167 7.14 -4.60 9.28
CA LEU A 167 5.89 -3.84 9.19
C LEU A 167 5.34 -3.79 7.77
N PHE A 168 6.05 -4.37 6.79
CA PHE A 168 5.68 -4.25 5.39
C PHE A 168 4.31 -4.89 5.12
N TYR A 169 4.14 -6.17 5.47
CA TYR A 169 2.91 -6.93 5.23
C TYR A 169 1.71 -6.50 6.09
N GLU A 170 1.93 -5.73 7.15
CA GLU A 170 0.85 -5.13 7.94
C GLU A 170 0.26 -3.87 7.26
N ASN A 171 1.02 -3.26 6.35
CA ASN A 171 0.79 -1.91 5.86
C ASN A 171 0.77 -1.79 4.33
N VAL A 172 0.96 -2.92 3.67
CA VAL A 172 0.97 -3.08 2.22
C VAL A 172 0.27 -4.39 1.95
N ASP A 173 -0.83 -4.34 1.20
CA ASP A 173 -1.59 -5.51 0.79
C ASP A 173 -0.95 -6.15 -0.45
N VAL A 174 0.36 -6.42 -0.38
CA VAL A 174 1.15 -7.01 -1.45
C VAL A 174 2.06 -8.07 -0.86
N ASN A 175 2.02 -9.26 -1.45
CA ASN A 175 2.92 -10.34 -1.11
C ASN A 175 4.14 -10.35 -2.04
N LEU A 176 5.29 -9.83 -1.59
CA LEU A 176 6.51 -9.74 -2.41
C LEU A 176 7.06 -11.10 -2.86
N ASP A 177 6.63 -12.22 -2.26
CA ASP A 177 7.02 -13.54 -2.72
C ASP A 177 6.52 -13.84 -4.13
N ASP A 178 5.37 -13.28 -4.51
CA ASP A 178 4.77 -13.49 -5.83
C ASP A 178 5.54 -12.75 -6.93
N TYR A 179 6.35 -11.75 -6.56
CA TYR A 179 7.07 -10.85 -7.46
C TYR A 179 8.57 -11.15 -7.59
N ILE A 180 9.08 -12.22 -6.95
CA ILE A 180 10.52 -12.55 -6.94
C ILE A 180 11.08 -12.65 -8.36
N GLU A 181 10.35 -13.23 -9.31
CA GLU A 181 10.80 -13.39 -10.70
C GLU A 181 11.01 -12.03 -11.41
N LEU A 182 10.31 -10.98 -10.98
CA LEU A 182 10.43 -9.61 -11.50
C LEU A 182 11.53 -8.78 -10.84
N MET A 183 12.26 -9.35 -9.86
CA MET A 183 13.40 -8.67 -9.22
C MET A 183 14.75 -9.07 -9.87
N PRO A 184 15.72 -8.15 -9.97
CA PRO A 184 17.10 -8.49 -10.33
C PRO A 184 17.73 -9.50 -9.35
N LEU A 185 18.67 -10.34 -9.81
CA LEU A 185 19.24 -11.44 -9.01
C LEU A 185 19.92 -10.99 -7.69
N ASP A 186 20.53 -9.82 -7.68
CA ASP A 186 21.11 -9.21 -6.47
C ASP A 186 20.01 -8.77 -5.49
N ILE A 187 18.92 -8.21 -6.01
CA ILE A 187 17.74 -7.81 -5.23
C ILE A 187 16.99 -9.04 -4.70
N GLN A 188 16.81 -10.10 -5.50
CA GLN A 188 16.22 -11.36 -5.02
C GLN A 188 17.01 -11.92 -3.83
N LYS A 189 18.35 -11.95 -3.94
CA LYS A 189 19.22 -12.43 -2.85
C LYS A 189 19.12 -11.54 -1.62
N GLU A 190 19.11 -10.22 -1.79
CA GLU A 190 18.96 -9.27 -0.70
C GLU A 190 17.58 -9.42 -0.02
N TYR A 191 16.50 -9.46 -0.80
CA TYR A 191 15.13 -9.70 -0.34
C TYR A 191 15.03 -10.98 0.48
N LEU A 192 15.48 -12.12 -0.07
CA LEU A 192 15.45 -13.40 0.64
C LEU A 192 16.30 -13.38 1.91
N THR A 193 17.46 -12.72 1.89
CA THR A 193 18.30 -12.57 3.09
C THR A 193 17.62 -11.70 4.15
N LEU A 194 16.99 -10.59 3.76
CA LEU A 194 16.25 -9.71 4.67
C LEU A 194 15.01 -10.40 5.22
N LYS A 195 14.28 -11.12 4.38
CA LYS A 195 13.13 -11.93 4.77
C LYS A 195 13.54 -13.05 5.72
N GLU A 196 14.61 -13.79 5.42
CA GLU A 196 15.16 -14.80 6.32
C GLU A 196 15.69 -14.21 7.62
N SER A 197 16.34 -13.05 7.58
CA SER A 197 16.83 -12.37 8.78
C SER A 197 15.68 -11.82 9.61
N ASN A 198 14.61 -11.32 8.99
CA ASN A 198 13.38 -10.96 9.66
C ASN A 198 12.69 -12.21 10.23
N ASN A 199 12.68 -13.32 9.48
CA ASN A 199 12.17 -14.62 9.91
C ASN A 199 13.05 -15.28 10.99
N LYS A 200 14.35 -14.97 11.08
CA LYS A 200 15.27 -15.43 12.14
C LYS A 200 15.28 -14.48 13.32
N ILE A 201 15.13 -13.18 13.14
CA ILE A 201 14.91 -12.25 14.25
C ILE A 201 13.56 -12.55 14.90
N THR A 202 12.56 -12.94 14.11
CA THR A 202 11.35 -13.57 14.65
C THR A 202 11.74 -14.93 15.25
N ASN A 203 12.20 -15.95 14.51
CA ASN A 203 12.44 -17.32 15.04
C ASN A 203 13.50 -17.48 16.18
N ASP A 204 14.58 -16.71 16.26
CA ASP A 204 15.57 -16.72 17.36
C ASP A 204 15.08 -15.92 18.57
N VAL A 205 14.08 -15.05 18.39
CA VAL A 205 13.26 -14.49 19.47
C VAL A 205 12.06 -15.40 19.79
N ILE A 206 11.81 -16.43 18.98
CA ILE A 206 10.59 -17.24 18.94
C ILE A 206 10.97 -18.74 18.96
N GLY A 207 11.38 -19.19 20.15
CA GLY A 207 10.64 -20.30 20.73
C GLY A 207 9.37 -19.71 21.35
N GLU A 208 8.32 -19.54 20.53
CA GLU A 208 6.97 -18.96 20.76
C GLU A 208 6.68 -17.84 19.77
N GLU A 209 5.75 -18.05 18.83
CA GLU A 209 5.14 -16.98 18.01
C GLU A 209 4.84 -15.78 18.92
N VAL A 210 5.59 -14.67 18.82
CA VAL A 210 5.14 -13.42 19.41
C VAL A 210 4.28 -12.74 18.35
N GLU A 211 3.07 -13.29 18.18
CA GLU A 211 1.90 -12.45 17.96
C GLU A 211 2.01 -11.31 18.98
N VAL A 212 2.09 -10.05 18.54
CA VAL A 212 2.04 -8.91 19.47
C VAL A 212 0.68 -8.98 20.14
N ASN A 213 0.64 -9.64 21.28
CA ASN A 213 -0.60 -9.87 21.96
C ASN A 213 -1.02 -8.52 22.54
N VAL A 214 -2.00 -7.90 21.90
CA VAL A 214 -2.63 -6.67 22.38
C VAL A 214 -3.00 -6.79 23.87
N GLN A 215 -3.35 -8.00 24.31
CA GLN A 215 -3.65 -8.28 25.71
C GLN A 215 -2.44 -8.09 26.64
N ASP A 216 -1.21 -8.35 26.18
CA ASP A 216 0.00 -8.13 26.98
C ASP A 216 0.26 -6.65 27.20
N PHE A 217 0.07 -5.79 26.18
CA PHE A 217 0.14 -4.35 26.38
C PHE A 217 -0.92 -3.85 27.36
N ILE A 218 -2.14 -4.38 27.27
CA ILE A 218 -3.23 -4.04 28.20
C ILE A 218 -2.88 -4.50 29.62
N ASN A 219 -2.35 -5.71 29.77
CA ASN A 219 -1.95 -6.28 31.05
C ASN A 219 -0.79 -5.48 31.67
N GLU A 220 0.25 -5.19 30.90
CA GLU A 220 1.40 -4.38 31.34
C GLU A 220 0.96 -2.97 31.77
N LEU A 221 0.08 -2.33 31.00
CA LEU A 221 -0.49 -1.03 31.34
C LEU A 221 -1.27 -1.07 32.66
N SER A 222 -2.08 -2.12 32.86
CA SER A 222 -2.86 -2.30 34.09
C SER A 222 -1.99 -2.51 35.33
N ASN A 223 -0.78 -3.05 35.16
CA ASN A 223 0.16 -3.33 36.25
C ASN A 223 1.04 -2.14 36.63
N ILE A 224 1.03 -1.05 35.85
CA ILE A 224 1.76 0.17 36.17
C ILE A 224 0.87 1.10 37.00
N SER A 225 1.32 1.46 38.20
CA SER A 225 0.64 2.38 39.09
C SER A 225 0.80 3.83 38.62
N PRO A 226 -0.26 4.67 38.67
CA PRO A 226 -0.14 6.10 38.42
C PRO A 226 0.83 6.80 39.39
N GLY A 227 1.52 7.82 38.90
CA GLY A 227 2.41 8.67 39.68
C GLY A 227 3.87 8.63 39.25
N LYS A 228 4.70 9.40 39.96
CA LYS A 228 6.11 9.65 39.59
C LYS A 228 6.99 8.40 39.72
N GLN A 229 6.68 7.50 40.66
CA GLN A 229 7.52 6.34 40.95
C GLN A 229 7.66 5.39 39.75
N GLU A 230 6.57 5.14 39.02
CA GLU A 230 6.57 4.25 37.85
C GLU A 230 6.46 5.00 36.52
N ALA A 231 6.64 6.33 36.53
CA ALA A 231 6.52 7.16 35.34
C ALA A 231 7.44 6.71 34.19
N LYS A 232 8.65 6.23 34.49
CA LYS A 232 9.57 5.73 33.45
C LYS A 232 9.11 4.42 32.83
N LYS A 233 8.52 3.51 33.63
CA LYS A 233 7.92 2.28 33.11
C LYS A 233 6.75 2.61 32.17
N TYR A 234 5.90 3.55 32.60
CA TYR A 234 4.79 4.03 31.80
C TYR A 234 5.27 4.65 30.47
N GLU A 235 6.29 5.50 30.51
CA GLU A 235 6.88 6.12 29.32
C GLU A 235 7.40 5.06 28.33
N ASN A 236 8.16 4.08 28.82
CA ASN A 236 8.71 3.01 27.99
C ASN A 236 7.59 2.15 27.36
N LEU A 237 6.54 1.83 28.12
CA LEU A 237 5.39 1.09 27.60
C LEU A 237 4.64 1.90 26.55
N MET A 238 4.35 3.18 26.82
CA MET A 238 3.65 4.03 25.88
C MET A 238 4.45 4.24 24.59
N ALA A 239 5.77 4.37 24.66
CA ALA A 239 6.61 4.45 23.47
C ALA A 239 6.50 3.19 22.60
N ARG A 240 6.47 1.99 23.20
CA ARG A 240 6.25 0.71 22.50
C ARG A 240 4.87 0.66 21.86
N ILE A 241 3.83 0.97 22.63
CA ILE A 241 2.43 0.95 22.15
C ILE A 241 2.24 1.95 21.01
N LEU A 242 2.69 3.19 21.14
CA LEU A 242 2.51 4.18 20.08
C LEU A 242 3.34 3.88 18.82
N SER A 243 4.53 3.30 18.97
CA SER A 243 5.31 2.84 17.81
C SER A 243 4.55 1.77 17.02
N PHE A 244 3.88 0.86 17.72
CA PHE A 244 2.98 -0.13 17.10
C PHE A 244 1.76 0.55 16.45
N LEU A 245 1.05 1.41 17.18
CA LEU A 245 -0.21 2.00 16.73
C LEU A 245 -0.07 3.00 15.56
N PHE A 246 1.06 3.69 15.43
CA PHE A 246 1.22 4.75 14.43
C PHE A 246 2.00 4.36 13.18
N SER A 247 2.53 3.15 13.15
CA SER A 247 3.00 2.56 11.90
C SER A 247 1.83 2.41 10.91
N PRO A 248 2.00 2.67 9.59
CA PRO A 248 3.22 3.09 8.90
C PRO A 248 3.29 4.62 8.71
N HIS A 249 2.28 5.37 9.17
CA HIS A 249 2.09 6.78 8.83
C HIS A 249 3.04 7.71 9.58
N LEU A 250 3.38 7.35 10.83
CA LEU A 250 4.36 8.02 11.66
C LEU A 250 5.52 7.07 11.91
N ILE A 251 6.67 7.37 11.32
CA ILE A 251 7.86 6.53 11.31
C ILE A 251 8.98 7.14 12.17
N GLU A 252 10.10 6.43 12.27
CA GLU A 252 11.28 6.84 13.03
C GLU A 252 10.95 7.31 14.46
N PRO A 253 10.32 6.45 15.30
CA PRO A 253 10.06 6.80 16.69
C PRO A 253 11.39 7.08 17.40
N ARG A 254 11.53 8.28 17.96
CA ARG A 254 12.69 8.69 18.75
C ARG A 254 12.23 9.13 20.13
N THR A 255 12.83 8.60 21.18
CA THR A 255 12.55 9.00 22.57
C THR A 255 13.58 9.98 23.10
N GLN A 256 13.19 10.85 24.03
CA GLN A 256 14.08 11.77 24.74
C GLN A 256 14.85 12.71 23.80
N VAL A 257 14.13 13.34 22.87
CA VAL A 257 14.68 14.20 21.82
C VAL A 257 14.84 15.63 22.34
N LYS A 258 16.03 16.21 22.21
CA LYS A 258 16.24 17.63 22.53
C LYS A 258 15.61 18.52 21.45
N THR A 259 15.01 19.63 21.87
CA THR A 259 14.58 20.70 20.97
C THR A 259 15.78 21.33 20.26
N PHE A 260 15.53 22.05 19.17
CA PHE A 260 16.59 22.69 18.36
C PHE A 260 17.48 23.65 19.17
N ASP A 261 16.92 24.33 20.18
CA ASP A 261 17.65 25.21 21.08
C ASP A 261 18.31 24.47 22.27
N GLU A 262 18.20 23.14 22.31
CA GLU A 262 18.69 22.20 23.33
C GLU A 262 18.20 22.43 24.77
N ARG A 263 17.19 23.28 24.98
CA ARG A 263 16.71 23.63 26.32
C ARG A 263 15.68 22.67 26.88
N GLU A 264 15.02 21.94 25.99
CA GLU A 264 13.80 21.20 26.27
C GLU A 264 13.93 19.77 25.73
N ILE A 265 13.43 18.77 26.47
CA ILE A 265 13.47 17.34 26.10
C ILE A 265 12.06 16.86 25.84
N ILE A 266 11.75 16.47 24.60
CA ILE A 266 10.48 15.91 24.17
C ILE A 266 10.53 14.42 24.44
N ASP A 267 9.52 13.89 25.14
CA ASP A 267 9.55 12.49 25.56
C ASP A 267 9.61 11.53 24.36
N MET A 268 8.84 11.82 23.31
CA MET A 268 8.88 11.06 22.06
C MET A 268 8.51 11.92 20.84
N THR A 269 9.13 11.63 19.71
CA THR A 269 8.80 12.23 18.42
C THR A 269 8.67 11.16 17.35
N PHE A 270 7.79 11.41 16.38
CA PHE A 270 7.74 10.66 15.13
C PHE A 270 7.99 11.57 13.94
N TYR A 271 8.59 11.04 12.89
CA TYR A 271 8.55 11.66 11.57
C TYR A 271 7.25 11.30 10.87
N ASN A 272 6.48 12.29 10.46
CA ASN A 272 5.26 12.08 9.70
C ASN A 272 5.64 11.80 8.24
N SER A 273 5.57 10.54 7.79
CA SER A 273 5.88 10.14 6.41
C SER A 273 4.67 10.22 5.47
N ALA A 274 3.47 10.37 6.01
CA ALA A 274 2.25 10.37 5.22
C ALA A 274 2.24 11.47 4.14
N THR A 275 1.77 11.10 2.95
CA THR A 275 1.58 11.96 1.78
C THR A 275 0.09 12.26 1.50
N HIS A 276 -0.81 11.41 2.02
CA HIS A 276 -2.26 11.57 1.93
C HIS A 276 -2.94 11.14 3.24
N GLY A 277 -4.28 11.23 3.28
CA GLY A 277 -5.10 10.86 4.43
C GLY A 277 -4.91 11.79 5.64
N PHE A 278 -5.42 11.36 6.79
CA PHE A 278 -5.45 12.19 8.00
C PHE A 278 -4.07 12.75 8.39
N TRP A 279 -3.04 11.91 8.45
CA TRP A 279 -1.70 12.37 8.83
C TRP A 279 -1.05 13.28 7.77
N GLY A 280 -1.37 13.08 6.48
CA GLY A 280 -1.01 14.02 5.41
C GLY A 280 -1.68 15.39 5.58
N ASP A 281 -2.98 15.41 5.89
CA ASP A 281 -3.72 16.64 6.18
C ASP A 281 -3.14 17.39 7.39
N ILE A 282 -2.80 16.65 8.46
CA ILE A 282 -2.16 17.22 9.65
C ILE A 282 -0.79 17.80 9.31
N LYS A 283 0.03 17.10 8.49
CA LYS A 283 1.33 17.59 8.02
C LYS A 283 1.18 18.95 7.33
N ILE A 284 0.24 19.06 6.39
CA ILE A 284 0.03 20.28 5.59
C ILE A 284 -0.55 21.39 6.45
N LYS A 285 -1.64 21.12 7.17
CA LYS A 285 -2.41 22.15 7.90
C LYS A 285 -1.66 22.73 9.09
N TYR A 286 -0.86 21.92 9.78
CA TYR A 286 -0.17 22.30 11.01
C TYR A 286 1.35 22.29 10.88
N ARG A 287 1.88 22.22 9.65
CA ARG A 287 3.33 22.11 9.35
C ARG A 287 4.01 20.99 10.15
N SER A 288 3.27 19.94 10.45
CA SER A 288 3.68 18.91 11.42
C SER A 288 4.38 17.75 10.72
N ASN A 289 5.60 18.04 10.26
CA ASN A 289 6.54 17.02 9.77
C ASN A 289 7.04 16.14 10.92
N ILE A 290 7.04 16.67 12.14
CA ILE A 290 7.35 15.94 13.36
C ILE A 290 6.10 15.95 14.25
N ILE A 291 5.70 14.79 14.75
CA ILE A 291 4.64 14.67 15.75
C ILE A 291 5.30 14.52 17.12
N ALA A 292 5.18 15.56 17.95
CA ALA A 292 5.68 15.54 19.32
C ALA A 292 4.66 14.88 20.26
N VAL A 293 5.16 13.99 21.11
CA VAL A 293 4.38 13.26 22.11
C VAL A 293 5.00 13.48 23.49
N GLU A 294 4.15 13.79 24.46
CA GLU A 294 4.51 13.94 25.87
C GLU A 294 3.75 12.90 26.70
N PHE A 295 4.43 12.25 27.64
CA PHE A 295 3.83 11.25 28.54
C PHE A 295 3.65 11.81 29.95
N LYS A 296 2.48 11.56 30.53
CA LYS A 296 2.19 11.85 31.95
C LYS A 296 1.52 10.64 32.59
N ASN A 297 2.26 9.94 33.45
CA ASN A 297 1.69 8.92 34.34
C ASN A 297 0.87 9.58 35.47
N LYS A 298 -0.16 10.36 35.13
CA LYS A 298 -1.00 11.17 36.02
C LYS A 298 -2.47 10.97 35.71
N GLU A 299 -3.30 10.91 36.76
CA GLU A 299 -4.77 10.93 36.63
C GLU A 299 -5.36 12.34 36.73
N ILE A 300 -4.62 13.28 37.31
CA ILE A 300 -5.01 14.69 37.46
C ILE A 300 -3.94 15.55 36.80
N LEU A 301 -4.33 16.29 35.76
CA LEU A 301 -3.47 17.21 35.05
C LEU A 301 -3.64 18.65 35.56
N GLY A 302 -2.62 19.46 35.35
CA GLY A 302 -2.60 20.89 35.60
C GLY A 302 -2.43 21.70 34.30
N ASN A 303 -2.46 23.04 34.42
CA ASN A 303 -2.15 23.91 33.29
C ASN A 303 -0.70 23.78 32.83
N GLU A 304 0.21 23.42 33.75
CA GLU A 304 1.64 23.22 33.49
C GLU A 304 1.88 22.06 32.52
N ASP A 305 1.13 20.96 32.64
CA ASP A 305 1.27 19.80 31.75
C ASP A 305 0.95 20.18 30.28
N TYR A 306 -0.11 20.97 30.08
CA TYR A 306 -0.46 21.51 28.77
C TYR A 306 0.47 22.61 28.29
N PHE A 307 1.14 23.31 29.21
CA PHE A 307 2.12 24.34 28.85
C PHE A 307 3.40 23.68 28.36
N GLN A 308 3.82 22.60 29.02
CA GLN A 308 5.00 21.83 28.66
C GLN A 308 4.94 21.32 27.22
N ILE A 309 3.88 20.61 26.81
CA ILE A 309 3.77 20.16 25.41
C ILE A 309 3.62 21.36 24.45
N SER A 310 2.87 22.38 24.84
CA SER A 310 2.67 23.56 23.99
C SER A 310 3.95 24.35 23.75
N SER A 311 4.91 24.35 24.67
CA SER A 311 6.21 25.01 24.44
C SER A 311 7.06 24.26 23.42
N ARG A 312 6.79 22.96 23.19
CA ARG A 312 7.53 22.12 22.24
C ARG A 312 7.03 22.27 20.81
N LEU A 313 5.83 22.82 20.65
CA LEU A 313 5.19 22.99 19.36
C LEU A 313 5.51 24.37 18.79
N ASN A 314 6.08 24.37 17.60
CA ASN A 314 6.49 25.57 16.85
C ASN A 314 6.43 25.27 15.34
N ASP A 315 6.91 26.17 14.50
CA ASP A 315 6.83 26.00 13.05
C ASP A 315 7.87 25.00 12.49
N ASP A 316 8.94 24.70 13.25
CA ASP A 316 9.98 23.74 12.86
C ASP A 316 9.57 22.30 13.18
N ILE A 317 9.00 22.07 14.37
CA ILE A 317 8.50 20.76 14.80
C ILE A 317 7.13 20.50 14.18
N GLY A 318 6.24 21.48 14.28
CA GLY A 318 4.82 21.33 13.99
C GLY A 318 3.95 21.89 15.09
N ARG A 319 2.74 22.28 14.71
CA ARG A 319 1.71 22.82 15.61
C ARG A 319 0.73 21.75 16.12
N PHE A 320 0.93 20.48 15.78
CA PHE A 320 0.12 19.35 16.26
C PHE A 320 0.95 18.47 17.21
N GLY A 321 0.41 18.20 18.41
CA GLY A 321 1.05 17.33 19.40
C GLY A 321 0.06 16.42 20.12
N ILE A 322 0.60 15.38 20.74
CA ILE A 322 -0.16 14.36 21.49
C ILE A 322 0.28 14.36 22.95
N LEU A 323 -0.67 14.47 23.87
CA LEU A 323 -0.42 14.34 25.31
C LEU A 323 -1.06 13.05 25.82
N VAL A 324 -0.24 12.07 26.22
CA VAL A 324 -0.72 10.77 26.69
C VAL A 324 -0.72 10.72 28.21
N VAL A 325 -1.85 10.35 28.80
CA VAL A 325 -2.15 10.50 30.23
C VAL A 325 -2.89 9.29 30.77
N ARG A 326 -2.96 9.10 32.10
CA ARG A 326 -3.77 7.99 32.66
C ARG A 326 -5.26 8.24 32.50
N LYS A 327 -5.70 9.46 32.85
CA LYS A 327 -7.09 9.90 32.75
C LYS A 327 -7.15 11.34 32.26
N ALA A 328 -8.15 11.62 31.44
CA ALA A 328 -8.48 12.97 30.97
C ALA A 328 -9.92 13.31 31.37
N ASN A 329 -10.14 14.53 31.85
CA ASN A 329 -11.44 15.04 32.24
C ASN A 329 -11.87 16.23 31.36
N ARG A 330 -13.05 16.80 31.64
CA ARG A 330 -13.57 17.92 30.84
C ARG A 330 -12.72 19.20 30.95
N LEU A 331 -12.08 19.46 32.09
CA LEU A 331 -11.20 20.63 32.26
C LEU A 331 -9.94 20.51 31.40
N ASP A 332 -9.47 19.29 31.15
CA ASP A 332 -8.33 18.98 30.29
C ASP A 332 -8.61 19.38 28.83
N MET A 333 -9.83 19.13 28.36
CA MET A 333 -10.29 19.61 27.07
C MET A 333 -10.26 21.15 26.97
N HIS A 334 -10.73 21.87 28.01
CA HIS A 334 -10.64 23.34 28.05
C HIS A 334 -9.19 23.86 28.15
N ARG A 335 -8.26 23.07 28.72
CA ARG A 335 -6.82 23.41 28.72
C ARG A 335 -6.24 23.27 27.32
N ALA A 336 -6.59 22.21 26.59
CA ALA A 336 -6.19 22.01 25.21
C ALA A 336 -6.74 23.11 24.28
N TYR A 337 -8.02 23.48 24.39
CA TYR A 337 -8.61 24.56 23.57
C TYR A 337 -7.93 25.91 23.77
N ARG A 338 -7.51 26.22 24.99
CA ARG A 338 -6.77 27.47 25.23
C ARG A 338 -5.45 27.55 24.47
N ARG A 339 -4.86 26.41 24.07
CA ARG A 339 -3.63 26.37 23.25
C ARG A 339 -3.92 26.53 21.76
N LEU A 340 -5.13 26.17 21.32
CA LEU A 340 -5.56 26.36 19.94
C LEU A 340 -5.59 27.84 19.53
N HIS A 341 -5.91 28.75 20.45
CA HIS A 341 -5.82 30.20 20.19
C HIS A 341 -4.40 30.64 19.80
N GLY A 342 -3.36 29.93 20.26
CA GLY A 342 -1.97 30.12 19.85
C GLY A 342 -1.56 29.30 18.61
N GLY A 343 -2.52 28.67 17.93
CA GLY A 343 -2.31 27.81 16.76
C GLY A 343 -1.97 26.35 17.09
N ASN A 344 -1.71 26.01 18.36
CA ASN A 344 -1.28 24.66 18.75
C ASN A 344 -2.49 23.73 18.99
N VAL A 345 -2.54 22.62 18.27
CA VAL A 345 -3.49 21.53 18.48
C VAL A 345 -2.84 20.47 19.37
N ILE A 346 -3.47 20.17 20.50
CA ILE A 346 -3.01 19.12 21.42
C ILE A 346 -4.13 18.09 21.61
N ILE A 347 -3.93 16.89 21.08
CA ILE A 347 -4.84 15.77 21.29
C ILE A 347 -4.43 15.03 22.56
N THR A 348 -5.33 14.97 23.54
CA THR A 348 -5.09 14.23 24.79
C THR A 348 -5.59 12.79 24.66
N LEU A 349 -4.75 11.80 24.92
CA LEU A 349 -5.09 10.37 24.91
C LEU A 349 -4.96 9.81 26.32
N SER A 350 -6.04 9.22 26.84
CA SER A 350 -6.06 8.51 28.12
C SER A 350 -5.76 7.02 27.93
N ASP A 351 -5.51 6.28 29.02
CA ASP A 351 -5.42 4.81 28.99
C ASP A 351 -6.61 4.18 28.23
N THR A 352 -7.83 4.71 28.44
CA THR A 352 -9.03 4.19 27.76
C THR A 352 -9.00 4.41 26.26
N ASP A 353 -8.39 5.51 25.80
CA ASP A 353 -8.20 5.79 24.37
C ASP A 353 -7.14 4.86 23.78
N ILE A 354 -6.01 4.68 24.48
CA ILE A 354 -4.93 3.79 24.07
C ILE A 354 -5.45 2.34 23.93
N ILE A 355 -6.22 1.86 24.90
CA ILE A 355 -6.84 0.53 24.85
C ILE A 355 -7.84 0.41 23.69
N ALA A 356 -8.59 1.48 23.39
CA ALA A 356 -9.51 1.48 22.24
C ALA A 356 -8.74 1.43 20.91
N MET A 357 -7.65 2.19 20.80
CA MET A 357 -6.78 2.19 19.62
C MET A 357 -6.03 0.86 19.45
N LEU A 358 -5.69 0.15 20.53
CA LEU A 358 -5.14 -1.21 20.45
C LEU A 358 -6.14 -2.24 19.88
N LYS A 359 -7.44 -1.92 19.86
CA LYS A 359 -8.51 -2.82 19.42
C LYS A 359 -9.17 -2.38 18.10
N THR A 360 -8.76 -1.24 17.54
CA THR A 360 -9.38 -0.61 16.37
C THR A 360 -8.32 0.13 15.55
N ASP A 361 -8.68 0.69 14.39
CA ASP A 361 -7.72 1.51 13.64
C ASP A 361 -7.37 2.82 14.40
N ALA A 362 -6.09 2.95 14.78
CA ALA A 362 -5.55 4.07 15.53
C ALA A 362 -5.67 5.40 14.76
N THR A 363 -5.47 5.37 13.44
CA THR A 363 -5.52 6.58 12.62
C THR A 363 -6.94 7.15 12.55
N SER A 364 -7.93 6.31 12.27
CA SER A 364 -9.35 6.68 12.28
C SER A 364 -9.81 7.13 13.66
N PHE A 365 -9.34 6.49 14.73
CA PHE A 365 -9.65 6.91 16.10
C PHE A 365 -9.17 8.34 16.37
N ILE A 366 -7.91 8.64 16.06
CA ILE A 366 -7.36 9.99 16.25
C ILE A 366 -8.03 10.99 15.32
N ALA A 367 -8.30 10.65 14.06
CA ALA A 367 -9.00 11.51 13.13
C ALA A 367 -10.39 11.92 13.67
N ASN A 368 -11.14 10.96 14.22
CA ASN A 368 -12.43 11.22 14.86
C ASN A 368 -12.30 12.12 16.09
N LYS A 369 -11.29 11.85 16.94
CA LYS A 369 -11.03 12.64 18.13
C LYS A 369 -10.61 14.08 17.79
N TYR A 370 -9.79 14.25 16.76
CA TYR A 370 -9.40 15.54 16.20
C TYR A 370 -10.61 16.29 15.64
N ARG A 371 -11.49 15.64 14.86
CA ARG A 371 -12.71 16.26 14.32
C ARG A 371 -13.59 16.81 15.45
N LYS A 372 -13.88 15.97 16.45
CA LYS A 372 -14.64 16.38 17.65
C LYS A 372 -13.96 17.50 18.45
N PHE A 373 -12.62 17.51 18.48
CA PHE A 373 -11.85 18.55 19.12
C PHE A 373 -12.08 19.89 18.41
N ILE A 374 -11.95 19.93 17.08
CA ILE A 374 -12.13 21.14 16.28
C ILE A 374 -13.58 21.64 16.27
N GLU A 375 -14.59 20.76 16.20
CA GLU A 375 -16.01 21.15 16.18
C GLU A 375 -16.48 21.82 17.48
N LYS A 376 -15.80 21.53 18.60
CA LYS A 376 -16.17 22.01 19.94
C LYS A 376 -15.26 23.12 20.46
N ALA A 377 -14.16 23.40 19.77
CA ALA A 377 -13.24 24.49 20.08
C ALA A 377 -13.77 25.80 19.50
#